data_AF-A0A7S0WN06-F1
#
_entry.id   AF-A0A7S0WN06-F1
#
_cell.length_a   1.000
_cell.length_b   1.000
_cell.length_c   1.000
_cell.angle_alpha   90.00
_cell.angle_beta   90.00
_cell.angle_gamma   90.00
#
_symmetry.space_group_name_H-M   'P 1'
#
loop_
_entity.id
_entity.type
_entity.pdbx_description
1 polymer ?
#
loop_
_entity_poly.entity_id
_entity_poly.type
_entity_poly.pdbx_seq_one_letter_code
_entity_poly.pdbx_strand_id
1 'polypeptide(L)'
;MARREQEMEARRQSGRTAGTSSRSHTKFDAGTKCVCLASFDNQQHPAEIIEKKIDKGETVFYVHYLDCDKRLDEWVTEDKLSPWTTTPRGVSRVDTLPSLQLAAGDLLSPTGADVKVTRRFKRKFEEIHHVHADDHHGGDQGGHDKEHHAPKVKNINVIEYGKFEMDTWYYSPYPEPYASANKLYVCEYTLKYFRKKSTLIRHLAKLEIRHPPGDEIYRSPPPPPGSPAGYTGGAVCDPPISMFEVDGKKAKVYCQNLCLLSKLFLDHKTLYYDVDPFMFYVMCERDSSGYHMVGYFSKEKSCAEEYNLACILTLPAYQRKGY
;
A
#
# COMPACT_ATOMS: atom_id res chain seq x y z
N MET A 1 -13.16 74.45 33.46
CA MET A 1 -13.57 73.06 33.12
C MET A 1 -12.97 72.60 31.79
N ALA A 2 -11.74 73.01 31.46
CA ALA A 2 -11.03 72.64 30.21
C ALA A 2 -9.55 72.29 30.48
N ARG A 3 -9.24 71.91 31.73
CA ARG A 3 -7.90 71.52 32.20
C ARG A 3 -7.88 70.14 32.87
N ARG A 4 -9.04 69.46 32.98
CA ARG A 4 -9.15 68.08 33.46
C ARG A 4 -9.38 67.05 32.34
N GLU A 5 -9.60 67.51 31.11
CA GLU A 5 -9.78 66.63 29.94
C GLU A 5 -8.47 66.40 29.16
N GLN A 6 -7.43 67.23 29.37
CA GLN A 6 -6.11 67.02 28.74
C GLN A 6 -5.19 66.05 29.50
N GLU A 7 -5.52 65.67 30.74
CA GLU A 7 -4.75 64.67 31.51
C GLU A 7 -5.27 63.23 31.36
N MET A 8 -6.48 63.02 30.81
CA MET A 8 -6.99 61.66 30.52
C MET A 8 -6.56 61.13 29.14
N GLU A 9 -6.28 62.01 28.17
CA GLU A 9 -5.87 61.58 26.82
C GLU A 9 -4.38 61.13 26.76
N ALA A 10 -3.54 61.61 27.69
CA ALA A 10 -2.11 61.29 27.75
C ALA A 10 -1.79 59.92 28.39
N ARG A 11 -2.77 59.25 29.02
CA ARG A 11 -2.61 57.91 29.61
C ARG A 11 -3.10 56.76 28.73
N ARG A 12 -3.66 57.05 27.54
CA ARG A 12 -4.10 56.02 26.57
C ARG A 12 -3.03 55.64 25.54
N GLN A 13 -1.83 56.22 25.60
CA GLN A 13 -0.71 55.91 24.68
C GLN A 13 0.49 55.19 25.33
N SER A 14 0.40 54.70 26.57
CA SER A 14 1.44 53.83 27.15
C SER A 14 0.89 52.42 27.43
N GLY A 15 0.85 51.60 26.39
CA GLY A 15 0.38 50.22 26.51
C GLY A 15 0.54 49.39 25.25
N ARG A 16 1.52 49.70 24.40
CA ARG A 16 2.03 48.74 23.41
C ARG A 16 2.91 47.74 24.16
N THR A 17 2.30 46.81 24.87
CA THR A 17 2.91 45.50 25.10
C THR A 17 2.38 44.60 24.00
N ALA A 18 3.27 44.29 23.05
CA ALA A 18 3.08 43.22 22.10
C ALA A 18 2.62 41.98 22.88
N GLY A 19 1.35 41.62 22.71
CA GLY A 19 0.90 40.27 22.94
C GLY A 19 1.61 39.42 21.91
N THR A 20 2.81 38.96 22.23
CA THR A 20 3.43 37.83 21.55
C THR A 20 2.49 36.68 21.82
N SER A 21 1.54 36.44 20.91
CA SER A 21 0.94 35.13 20.78
C SER A 21 2.13 34.20 20.58
N SER A 22 2.45 33.40 21.59
CA SER A 22 3.35 32.28 21.40
C SER A 22 2.63 31.36 20.42
N ARG A 23 2.84 31.59 19.11
CA ARG A 23 2.71 30.54 18.12
C ARG A 23 3.68 29.49 18.63
N SER A 24 3.15 28.41 19.19
CA SER A 24 3.91 27.18 19.37
C SER A 24 4.47 26.86 18.00
N HIS A 25 5.74 27.19 17.77
CA HIS A 25 6.48 26.59 16.68
C HIS A 25 6.53 25.12 17.02
N THR A 26 5.56 24.37 16.51
CA THR A 26 5.55 22.93 16.60
C THR A 26 6.84 22.48 15.97
N LYS A 27 7.70 21.83 16.76
CA LYS A 27 9.06 21.40 16.42
C LYS A 27 9.11 20.45 15.22
N PHE A 28 7.95 19.99 14.80
CA PHE A 28 7.69 18.92 13.86
C PHE A 28 6.63 19.42 12.87
N ASP A 29 7.05 19.64 11.63
CA ASP A 29 6.20 19.98 10.48
C ASP A 29 6.49 19.01 9.33
N ALA A 30 5.54 18.87 8.39
CA ALA A 30 5.71 18.01 7.22
C ALA A 30 6.95 18.42 6.40
N GLY A 31 7.69 17.43 5.90
CA GLY A 31 9.00 17.58 5.25
C GLY A 31 10.19 17.64 6.21
N THR A 32 9.98 17.62 7.54
CA THR A 32 11.08 17.69 8.51
C THR A 32 11.61 16.29 8.84
N LYS A 33 12.94 16.15 8.86
CA LYS A 33 13.60 14.95 9.38
C LYS A 33 13.58 14.91 10.91
N CYS A 34 13.42 13.74 11.48
CA CYS A 34 13.35 13.50 12.92
C CYS A 34 13.94 12.12 13.26
N VAL A 35 14.02 11.82 14.54
CA VAL A 35 14.22 10.46 15.04
C VAL A 35 12.92 10.02 15.70
N CYS A 36 12.36 8.91 15.24
CA CYS A 36 11.08 8.39 15.71
C CYS A 36 11.27 7.04 16.40
N LEU A 37 10.62 6.84 17.55
CA LEU A 37 10.49 5.53 18.18
C LEU A 37 9.47 4.69 17.39
N ALA A 38 9.94 3.66 16.70
CA ALA A 38 9.12 2.83 15.83
C ALA A 38 8.36 1.75 16.60
N SER A 39 7.11 1.51 16.25
CA SER A 39 6.26 0.52 16.94
C SER A 39 6.61 -0.93 16.57
N PHE A 40 7.28 -1.16 15.44
CA PHE A 40 7.58 -2.50 14.94
C PHE A 40 8.73 -3.21 15.69
N ASP A 41 9.67 -2.46 16.25
CA ASP A 41 10.79 -3.02 17.03
C ASP A 41 11.04 -2.28 18.35
N ASN A 42 10.28 -1.22 18.63
CA ASN A 42 10.47 -0.32 19.79
C ASN A 42 11.87 0.31 19.84
N GLN A 43 12.48 0.58 18.67
CA GLN A 43 13.78 1.24 18.55
C GLN A 43 13.65 2.62 17.88
N GLN A 44 14.68 3.45 18.05
CA GLN A 44 14.74 4.78 17.43
C GLN A 44 15.29 4.69 16.01
N HIS A 45 14.52 5.19 15.06
CA HIS A 45 14.88 5.20 13.64
C HIS A 45 14.90 6.62 13.08
N PRO A 46 15.88 6.96 12.21
CA PRO A 46 15.81 8.14 11.37
C PRO A 46 14.50 8.14 10.54
N ALA A 47 13.74 9.23 10.57
CA ALA A 47 12.46 9.32 9.88
C ALA A 47 12.21 10.71 9.27
N GLU A 48 11.31 10.78 8.31
CA GLU A 48 10.79 12.02 7.72
C GLU A 48 9.29 12.13 7.99
N ILE A 49 8.84 13.30 8.45
CA ILE A 49 7.42 13.58 8.64
C ILE A 49 6.80 13.86 7.28
N ILE A 50 5.88 13.01 6.84
CA ILE A 50 5.21 13.18 5.55
C ILE A 50 3.95 14.03 5.70
N GLU A 51 3.15 13.75 6.73
CA GLU A 51 1.88 14.44 6.96
C GLU A 51 1.67 14.68 8.46
N LYS A 52 0.91 15.73 8.79
CA LYS A 52 0.52 16.10 10.14
C LYS A 52 -0.97 16.43 10.15
N LYS A 53 -1.69 15.89 11.13
CA LYS A 53 -3.12 16.20 11.33
C LYS A 53 -3.48 16.22 12.82
N ILE A 54 -4.68 16.71 13.11
CA ILE A 54 -5.27 16.62 14.44
C ILE A 54 -6.29 15.47 14.41
N ASP A 55 -6.08 14.45 15.22
CA ASP A 55 -7.03 13.35 15.42
C ASP A 55 -7.51 13.34 16.87
N LYS A 56 -8.83 13.39 17.09
CA LYS A 56 -9.46 13.41 18.42
C LYS A 56 -8.90 14.45 19.42
N GLY A 57 -8.35 15.56 18.92
CA GLY A 57 -7.78 16.63 19.75
C GLY A 57 -6.28 16.50 20.02
N GLU A 58 -5.65 15.41 19.57
CA GLU A 58 -4.20 15.21 19.64
C GLU A 58 -3.55 15.43 18.26
N THR A 59 -2.32 15.95 18.26
CA THR A 59 -1.56 16.10 17.01
C THR A 59 -0.84 14.79 16.71
N VAL A 60 -1.08 14.25 15.52
CA VAL A 60 -0.46 13.01 15.04
C VAL A 60 0.29 13.26 13.73
N PHE A 61 1.34 12.48 13.52
CA PHE A 61 2.30 12.63 12.43
C PHE A 61 2.42 11.30 11.68
N TYR A 62 2.31 11.32 10.36
CA TYR A 62 2.64 10.17 9.53
C TYR A 62 4.13 10.23 9.20
N VAL A 63 4.87 9.21 9.61
CA VAL A 63 6.32 9.15 9.48
C VAL A 63 6.74 8.09 8.49
N HIS A 64 7.72 8.44 7.66
CA HIS A 64 8.45 7.49 6.82
C HIS A 64 9.83 7.23 7.43
N TYR A 65 10.14 5.97 7.72
CA TYR A 65 11.45 5.57 8.25
C TYR A 65 12.47 5.51 7.12
N LEU A 66 13.56 6.28 7.26
CA LEU A 66 14.62 6.33 6.25
C LEU A 66 15.30 4.96 6.12
N ASP A 67 15.64 4.58 4.90
CA ASP A 67 16.26 3.29 4.54
C ASP A 67 15.42 2.04 4.93
N CYS A 68 14.16 2.26 5.33
CA CYS A 68 13.22 1.21 5.67
C CYS A 68 12.13 1.09 4.60
N ASP A 69 11.50 -0.09 4.52
CA ASP A 69 10.36 -0.31 3.64
C ASP A 69 9.17 0.54 4.11
N LYS A 70 8.54 1.28 3.18
CA LYS A 70 7.36 2.12 3.44
C LYS A 70 6.18 1.38 4.09
N ARG A 71 6.14 0.05 4.02
CA ARG A 71 5.15 -0.76 4.76
C ARG A 71 5.24 -0.59 6.28
N LEU A 72 6.38 -0.10 6.78
CA LEU A 72 6.62 0.18 8.19
C LEU A 72 6.14 1.58 8.59
N ASP A 73 5.74 2.42 7.63
CA ASP A 73 5.26 3.77 7.91
C ASP A 73 3.97 3.74 8.76
N GLU A 74 3.91 4.65 9.72
CA GLU A 74 2.84 4.68 10.72
C GLU A 74 2.47 6.09 11.17
N TRP A 75 1.30 6.20 11.80
CA TRP A 75 0.86 7.41 12.50
C TRP A 75 1.39 7.35 13.93
N VAL A 76 2.16 8.36 14.33
CA VAL A 76 2.73 8.50 15.68
C VAL A 76 2.31 9.80 16.34
N THR A 77 2.31 9.81 17.66
CA THR A 77 2.10 10.98 18.51
C THR A 77 3.43 11.70 18.76
N GLU A 78 3.36 12.96 19.22
CA GLU A 78 4.57 13.80 19.41
C GLU A 78 5.57 13.20 20.41
N ASP A 79 5.11 12.41 21.39
CA ASP A 79 5.98 11.75 22.40
C ASP A 79 6.94 10.72 21.79
N LYS A 80 6.63 10.18 20.60
CA LYS A 80 7.51 9.26 19.88
C LYS A 80 8.54 9.99 19.02
N LEU A 81 8.44 11.31 18.88
CA LEU A 81 9.30 12.11 18.02
C LEU A 81 10.38 12.84 18.81
N SER A 82 11.60 12.80 18.27
CA SER A 82 12.71 13.59 18.75
C SER A 82 13.36 14.33 17.57
N PRO A 83 13.95 15.51 17.80
CA PRO A 83 14.52 16.32 16.73
C PRO A 83 15.65 15.59 16.05
N TRP A 84 15.85 15.87 14.77
CA TRP A 84 17.05 15.45 14.08
C TRP A 84 18.29 16.10 14.71
N THR A 85 19.00 15.36 15.57
CA THR A 85 20.29 15.78 16.07
C THR A 85 21.38 15.23 15.16
N THR A 86 21.96 16.09 14.33
CA THR A 86 23.23 15.81 13.64
C THR A 86 24.36 15.85 14.68
N THR A 87 24.43 14.87 15.57
CA THR A 87 25.60 14.66 16.43
C THR A 87 26.29 13.36 16.01
N PRO A 88 27.46 13.42 15.35
CA PRO A 88 28.25 12.22 15.09
C PRO A 88 28.93 11.81 16.40
N ARG A 89 28.37 10.83 17.09
CA ARG A 89 29.06 9.97 18.08
C ARG A 89 28.04 8.95 18.64
N GLY A 90 28.23 7.67 18.30
CA GLY A 90 27.73 6.59 19.14
C GLY A 90 26.82 5.52 18.52
N VAL A 91 26.77 5.35 17.19
CA VAL A 91 26.37 4.03 16.67
C VAL A 91 27.63 3.16 16.74
N SER A 92 27.83 2.53 17.90
CA SER A 92 28.80 1.46 18.04
C SER A 92 28.49 0.41 16.99
N ARG A 93 29.40 0.26 16.03
CA ARG A 93 29.47 -0.92 15.17
C ARG A 93 29.57 -2.11 16.12
N VAL A 94 28.53 -2.93 16.18
CA VAL A 94 28.61 -4.22 16.86
C VAL A 94 29.38 -5.13 15.91
N ASP A 95 30.70 -5.08 16.04
CA ASP A 95 31.62 -6.07 15.49
C ASP A 95 31.43 -7.38 16.27
N THR A 96 30.67 -8.31 15.71
CA THR A 96 30.80 -9.73 16.04
C THR A 96 30.70 -10.56 14.78
N LEU A 97 31.86 -10.81 14.18
CA LEU A 97 32.11 -11.98 13.34
C LEU A 97 33.53 -12.47 13.65
N PRO A 98 33.72 -13.67 14.22
CA PRO A 98 35.04 -14.26 14.37
C PRO A 98 35.56 -14.69 13.00
N SER A 99 36.76 -14.24 12.69
CA SER A 99 37.56 -14.66 11.55
C SER A 99 37.87 -16.16 11.60
N LEU A 100 37.29 -16.92 10.68
CA LEU A 100 37.83 -18.20 10.22
C LEU A 100 38.18 -18.06 8.73
N GLN A 101 39.47 -17.84 8.48
CA GLN A 101 40.09 -18.09 7.18
C GLN A 101 40.14 -19.60 6.95
N LEU A 102 39.48 -20.09 5.89
CA LEU A 102 39.92 -21.28 5.16
C LEU A 102 39.29 -21.34 3.76
N ALA A 103 40.20 -21.44 2.79
CA ALA A 103 40.11 -21.97 1.44
C ALA A 103 39.14 -21.34 0.41
N ALA A 104 39.78 -20.69 -0.57
CA ALA A 104 39.24 -20.34 -1.87
C ALA A 104 38.72 -21.56 -2.65
N GLY A 105 37.62 -21.37 -3.38
CA GLY A 105 37.13 -22.29 -4.40
C GLY A 105 35.66 -22.06 -4.75
N ASP A 106 35.44 -21.42 -5.89
CA ASP A 106 34.19 -21.33 -6.66
C ASP A 106 32.95 -20.68 -6.01
N LEU A 107 32.58 -19.49 -6.50
CA LEU A 107 31.45 -19.32 -7.42
C LEU A 107 31.35 -17.85 -7.88
N LEU A 108 31.23 -17.68 -9.18
CA LEU A 108 31.23 -16.42 -9.92
C LEU A 108 29.98 -15.57 -9.64
N SER A 109 30.22 -14.30 -9.29
CA SER A 109 29.35 -13.16 -9.58
C SER A 109 30.09 -12.25 -10.57
N PRO A 110 29.41 -11.81 -11.64
CA PRO A 110 29.61 -10.44 -12.13
C PRO A 110 28.23 -9.80 -12.42
N THR A 111 27.94 -8.53 -12.21
CA THR A 111 28.73 -7.32 -11.91
C THR A 111 27.70 -6.22 -11.69
N GLY A 112 27.95 -5.30 -10.76
CA GLY A 112 27.30 -4.00 -10.77
C GLY A 112 27.74 -3.21 -12.01
N ALA A 113 26.79 -2.60 -12.69
CA ALA A 113 27.02 -1.53 -13.66
C ALA A 113 25.86 -0.54 -13.55
N ASP A 114 26.20 0.71 -13.33
CA ASP A 114 25.32 1.87 -13.36
C ASP A 114 24.81 2.07 -14.81
N VAL A 115 23.63 1.51 -15.12
CA VAL A 115 23.04 1.59 -16.46
C VAL A 115 22.32 2.92 -16.60
N LYS A 116 22.95 3.86 -17.31
CA LYS A 116 22.28 5.07 -17.81
C LYS A 116 21.07 4.68 -18.66
N VAL A 117 19.89 4.97 -18.15
CA VAL A 117 18.60 4.80 -18.84
C VAL A 117 18.63 5.54 -20.17
N THR A 118 18.47 4.80 -21.27
CA THR A 118 18.45 5.41 -22.61
C THR A 118 17.14 6.17 -22.81
N ARG A 119 17.16 7.28 -23.57
CA ARG A 119 15.96 8.10 -23.88
C ARG A 119 14.80 7.28 -24.47
N ARG A 120 15.09 6.12 -25.05
CA ARG A 120 14.09 5.18 -25.61
C ARG A 120 13.30 4.44 -24.53
N PHE A 121 13.95 4.08 -23.41
CA PHE A 121 13.28 3.48 -22.25
C PHE A 121 12.37 4.48 -21.52
N LYS A 122 12.81 5.74 -21.40
CA LYS A 122 12.03 6.79 -20.75
C LYS A 122 10.74 7.16 -21.51
N ARG A 123 10.82 7.25 -22.85
CA ARG A 123 9.67 7.56 -23.71
C ARG A 123 8.62 6.45 -23.70
N LYS A 124 9.03 5.18 -23.61
CA LYS A 124 8.12 4.02 -23.63
C LYS A 124 7.44 3.77 -22.29
N PHE A 125 8.10 4.13 -21.17
CA PHE A 125 7.46 4.16 -19.85
C PHE A 125 6.34 5.21 -19.80
N GLU A 126 6.55 6.39 -20.39
CA GLU A 126 5.54 7.47 -20.47
C GLU A 126 4.34 7.11 -21.38
N GLU A 127 4.53 6.27 -22.40
CA GLU A 127 3.46 5.79 -23.31
C GLU A 127 2.46 4.83 -22.63
N ILE A 128 2.90 4.02 -21.66
CA ILE A 128 2.05 3.06 -20.92
C ILE A 128 1.12 3.79 -19.92
N HIS A 129 1.42 5.05 -19.60
CA HIS A 129 0.73 5.83 -18.56
C HIS A 129 -0.29 6.85 -19.08
N HIS A 130 -0.56 6.93 -20.39
CA HIS A 130 -1.54 7.87 -20.93
C HIS A 130 -2.96 7.29 -20.98
N VAL A 131 -3.80 7.84 -20.09
CA VAL A 131 -5.26 7.70 -20.09
C VAL A 131 -5.80 8.53 -21.26
N HIS A 132 -6.52 7.90 -22.19
CA HIS A 132 -7.41 8.65 -23.09
C HIS A 132 -8.59 9.15 -22.24
N ALA A 133 -8.59 10.45 -21.95
CA ALA A 133 -9.81 11.17 -21.60
C ALA A 133 -10.43 11.64 -22.93
N ASP A 134 -11.59 11.08 -23.29
CA ASP A 134 -12.33 11.56 -24.46
C ASP A 134 -12.97 12.93 -24.17
N ASP A 135 -12.66 13.85 -25.09
CA ASP A 135 -13.44 14.98 -25.60
C ASP A 135 -14.18 15.91 -24.63
N HIS A 136 -13.55 17.06 -24.34
CA HIS A 136 -14.17 18.38 -24.55
C HIS A 136 -13.11 19.47 -24.79
N HIS A 137 -13.39 20.33 -25.78
CA HIS A 137 -12.53 21.35 -26.39
C HIS A 137 -11.89 22.39 -25.45
N GLY A 138 -10.61 22.72 -25.72
CA GLY A 138 -10.11 24.11 -25.69
C GLY A 138 -8.77 24.38 -24.99
N GLY A 139 -7.71 24.64 -25.78
CA GLY A 139 -6.70 25.68 -25.49
C GLY A 139 -5.46 25.35 -24.64
N ASP A 140 -4.34 25.07 -25.33
CA ASP A 140 -2.95 25.53 -25.11
C ASP A 140 -2.54 26.12 -23.73
N GLN A 141 -1.65 25.44 -23.00
CA GLN A 141 -0.27 25.90 -22.68
C GLN A 141 0.46 24.95 -21.72
N GLY A 142 1.76 24.78 -21.98
CA GLY A 142 2.65 23.77 -21.39
C GLY A 142 2.91 23.86 -19.88
N GLY A 143 3.21 22.69 -19.31
CA GLY A 143 3.67 22.53 -17.93
C GLY A 143 3.47 21.13 -17.39
N HIS A 144 3.97 20.08 -18.06
CA HIS A 144 4.08 18.76 -17.43
C HIS A 144 5.37 18.68 -16.64
N ASP A 145 5.38 19.39 -15.52
CA ASP A 145 6.32 19.13 -14.45
C ASP A 145 6.11 17.71 -13.92
N LYS A 146 7.24 17.11 -13.60
CA LYS A 146 7.38 15.82 -12.95
C LYS A 146 6.53 15.77 -11.68
N GLU A 147 5.32 15.22 -11.76
CA GLU A 147 4.70 14.61 -10.58
C GLU A 147 5.49 13.34 -10.24
N HIS A 148 6.65 13.52 -9.61
CA HIS A 148 7.09 12.56 -8.61
C HIS A 148 5.92 12.46 -7.64
N HIS A 149 5.10 11.42 -7.77
CA HIS A 149 3.99 11.17 -6.86
C HIS A 149 4.52 11.28 -5.43
N ALA A 150 4.15 12.34 -4.73
CA ALA A 150 4.44 12.47 -3.32
C ALA A 150 3.97 11.17 -2.63
N PRO A 151 4.72 10.64 -1.66
CA PRO A 151 4.34 9.41 -0.96
C PRO A 151 2.91 9.56 -0.45
N LYS A 152 1.98 8.81 -1.06
CA LYS A 152 0.57 8.85 -0.68
C LYS A 152 0.44 8.12 0.64
N VAL A 153 0.06 8.87 1.67
CA VAL A 153 -0.24 8.34 2.98
C VAL A 153 -1.31 7.25 2.87
N LYS A 154 -1.14 6.15 3.60
CA LYS A 154 -2.11 5.06 3.62
C LYS A 154 -3.48 5.58 4.10
N ASN A 155 -4.53 5.29 3.34
CA ASN A 155 -5.88 5.83 3.56
C ASN A 155 -6.77 4.90 4.41
N ILE A 156 -6.69 3.59 4.16
CA ILE A 156 -7.35 2.55 4.95
C ILE A 156 -6.27 1.91 5.80
N ASN A 157 -6.45 1.80 7.12
CA ASN A 157 -5.43 1.24 8.01
C ASN A 157 -5.55 -0.28 8.14
N VAL A 158 -6.78 -0.81 8.15
CA VAL A 158 -7.06 -2.22 8.44
C VAL A 158 -8.14 -2.77 7.52
N ILE A 159 -8.02 -4.04 7.14
CA ILE A 159 -9.12 -4.78 6.50
C ILE A 159 -9.47 -6.03 7.30
N GLU A 160 -10.76 -6.37 7.33
CA GLU A 160 -11.24 -7.69 7.75
C GLU A 160 -11.52 -8.52 6.49
N TYR A 161 -10.82 -9.63 6.34
CA TYR A 161 -10.89 -10.54 5.19
C TYR A 161 -11.04 -11.98 5.67
N GLY A 162 -12.22 -12.55 5.46
CA GLY A 162 -12.58 -13.87 6.00
C GLY A 162 -12.41 -13.90 7.52
N LYS A 163 -11.56 -14.80 8.02
CA LYS A 163 -11.22 -14.92 9.45
C LYS A 163 -10.07 -14.01 9.92
N PHE A 164 -9.48 -13.23 9.01
CA PHE A 164 -8.28 -12.44 9.30
C PHE A 164 -8.60 -10.95 9.41
N GLU A 165 -7.87 -10.29 10.30
CA GLU A 165 -7.70 -8.84 10.32
C GLU A 165 -6.26 -8.54 9.87
N MET A 166 -6.09 -7.65 8.88
CA MET A 166 -4.80 -7.35 8.28
C MET A 166 -4.57 -5.85 8.22
N ASP A 167 -3.42 -5.41 8.73
CA ASP A 167 -2.92 -4.06 8.53
C ASP A 167 -2.50 -3.86 7.07
N THR A 168 -2.85 -2.69 6.52
CA THR A 168 -2.49 -2.32 5.15
C THR A 168 -1.11 -1.65 5.12
N TRP A 169 -0.47 -1.71 3.96
CA TRP A 169 0.90 -1.19 3.79
C TRP A 169 0.94 0.09 2.97
N TYR A 170 0.08 0.19 1.96
CA TYR A 170 0.11 1.28 0.99
C TYR A 170 -1.28 1.86 0.76
N TYR A 171 -1.29 3.08 0.23
CA TYR A 171 -2.50 3.70 -0.30
C TYR A 171 -3.15 2.83 -1.39
N SER A 172 -4.47 2.68 -1.32
CA SER A 172 -5.29 2.09 -2.38
C SER A 172 -6.48 3.00 -2.73
N PRO A 173 -6.74 3.25 -4.03
CA PRO A 173 -7.73 4.21 -4.51
C PRO A 173 -9.16 3.64 -4.49
N TYR A 174 -9.61 3.13 -3.35
CA TYR A 174 -11.01 2.79 -3.16
C TYR A 174 -11.89 4.03 -3.39
N PRO A 175 -13.07 3.90 -4.02
CA PRO A 175 -13.96 5.03 -4.22
C PRO A 175 -14.52 5.55 -2.89
N GLU A 176 -14.86 6.83 -2.81
CA GLU A 176 -15.66 7.30 -1.67
C GLU A 176 -17.06 6.65 -1.69
N PRO A 177 -17.65 6.35 -0.52
CA PRO A 177 -17.21 6.77 0.80
C PRO A 177 -16.29 5.75 1.50
N TYR A 178 -15.65 4.83 0.76
CA TYR A 178 -14.82 3.74 1.32
C TYR A 178 -13.35 4.14 1.51
N ALA A 179 -12.83 5.04 0.66
CA ALA A 179 -11.45 5.54 0.75
C ALA A 179 -11.14 6.18 2.11
N SER A 180 -12.14 6.86 2.69
CA SER A 180 -12.06 7.52 3.99
C SER A 180 -12.32 6.60 5.19
N ALA A 181 -12.57 5.30 4.97
CA ALA A 181 -12.83 4.38 6.07
C ALA A 181 -11.53 3.89 6.71
N ASN A 182 -11.44 3.99 8.05
CA ASN A 182 -10.32 3.43 8.80
C ASN A 182 -10.20 1.90 8.61
N LYS A 183 -11.35 1.21 8.60
CA LYS A 183 -11.46 -0.23 8.42
C LYS A 183 -12.46 -0.59 7.34
N LEU A 184 -12.08 -1.50 6.44
CA LEU A 184 -12.98 -2.13 5.47
C LEU A 184 -13.23 -3.60 5.79
N TYR A 185 -14.43 -4.07 5.44
CA TYR A 185 -14.82 -5.47 5.52
C TYR A 185 -14.91 -6.02 4.10
N VAL A 186 -14.09 -7.01 3.76
CA VAL A 186 -13.95 -7.54 2.41
C VAL A 186 -14.49 -8.97 2.40
N CYS A 187 -15.42 -9.25 1.50
CA CYS A 187 -15.92 -10.60 1.27
C CYS A 187 -14.81 -11.46 0.65
N GLU A 188 -14.49 -12.59 1.27
CA GLU A 188 -13.42 -13.47 0.80
C GLU A 188 -13.67 -14.11 -0.57
N TYR A 189 -14.94 -14.34 -0.92
CA TYR A 189 -15.30 -14.99 -2.19
C TYR A 189 -15.47 -14.01 -3.36
N THR A 190 -16.09 -12.85 -3.11
CA THR A 190 -16.42 -11.89 -4.18
C THR A 190 -15.49 -10.68 -4.23
N LEU A 191 -14.62 -10.53 -3.22
CA LEU A 191 -13.73 -9.39 -2.99
C LEU A 191 -14.43 -8.03 -2.83
N LYS A 192 -15.76 -8.01 -2.88
CA LYS A 192 -16.59 -6.84 -2.59
C LYS A 192 -16.31 -6.34 -1.18
N TYR A 193 -16.19 -5.02 -1.06
CA TYR A 193 -15.82 -4.30 0.15
C TYR A 193 -17.01 -3.56 0.75
N PHE A 194 -17.01 -3.41 2.07
CA PHE A 194 -18.09 -2.82 2.85
C PHE A 194 -17.53 -1.99 4.01
N ARG A 195 -18.24 -0.92 4.40
CA ARG A 195 -17.89 -0.12 5.60
C ARG A 195 -18.37 -0.71 6.92
N LYS A 196 -19.39 -1.59 6.88
CA LYS A 196 -20.05 -2.15 8.08
C LYS A 196 -20.08 -3.67 7.99
N LYS A 197 -19.71 -4.32 9.10
CA LYS A 197 -19.76 -5.79 9.25
C LYS A 197 -21.15 -6.37 8.99
N SER A 198 -22.20 -5.71 9.47
CA SER A 198 -23.60 -6.13 9.24
C SER A 198 -23.97 -6.23 7.76
N THR A 199 -23.41 -5.37 6.92
CA THR A 199 -23.67 -5.38 5.47
C THR A 199 -22.94 -6.54 4.80
N LEU A 200 -21.69 -6.83 5.22
CA LEU A 200 -20.96 -8.02 4.78
C LEU A 200 -21.72 -9.30 5.14
N ILE A 201 -22.21 -9.43 6.38
CA ILE A 201 -22.97 -10.61 6.82
C ILE A 201 -24.22 -10.81 5.94
N ARG A 202 -24.96 -9.74 5.66
CA ARG A 202 -26.12 -9.80 4.75
C ARG A 202 -25.74 -10.20 3.33
N HIS A 203 -24.58 -9.75 2.84
CA HIS A 203 -24.04 -10.15 1.55
C HIS A 203 -23.72 -11.65 1.54
N LEU A 204 -22.99 -12.15 2.53
CA LEU A 204 -22.63 -13.56 2.67
C LEU A 204 -23.86 -14.49 2.77
N ALA A 205 -24.93 -14.05 3.42
CA ALA A 205 -26.18 -14.81 3.52
C ALA A 205 -26.91 -15.00 2.18
N LYS A 206 -26.58 -14.17 1.17
CA LYS A 206 -27.14 -14.25 -0.18
C LYS A 206 -26.20 -14.89 -1.20
N LEU A 207 -24.99 -15.27 -0.78
CA LEU A 207 -24.02 -15.86 -1.70
C LEU A 207 -24.35 -17.31 -1.97
N GLU A 208 -24.58 -17.60 -3.26
CA GLU A 208 -24.72 -18.95 -3.78
C GLU A 208 -23.37 -19.53 -4.22
N ILE A 209 -22.48 -18.68 -4.74
CA ILE A 209 -21.16 -19.05 -5.27
C ILE A 209 -20.06 -18.67 -4.27
N ARG A 210 -19.21 -19.64 -3.93
CA ARG A 210 -18.11 -19.52 -2.94
C ARG A 210 -16.74 -19.83 -3.55
N HIS A 211 -16.50 -19.35 -4.76
CA HIS A 211 -15.24 -19.45 -5.47
C HIS A 211 -15.03 -18.27 -6.42
N PRO A 212 -13.80 -18.02 -6.91
CA PRO A 212 -13.54 -17.00 -7.92
C PRO A 212 -14.36 -17.22 -9.21
N PRO A 213 -14.81 -16.15 -9.90
CA PRO A 213 -15.63 -16.25 -11.11
C PRO A 213 -14.79 -16.53 -12.36
N GLY A 214 -14.32 -17.77 -12.49
CA GLY A 214 -13.52 -18.22 -13.62
C GLY A 214 -13.42 -19.75 -13.69
N ASP A 215 -12.62 -20.24 -14.62
CA ASP A 215 -12.45 -21.68 -14.83
C ASP A 215 -11.41 -22.22 -13.83
N GLU A 216 -11.73 -23.32 -13.14
CA GLU A 216 -10.74 -24.01 -12.29
C GLU A 216 -9.78 -24.80 -13.20
N ILE A 217 -8.56 -24.28 -13.35
CA ILE A 217 -7.55 -24.84 -14.27
C ILE A 217 -6.51 -25.73 -13.56
N TYR A 218 -6.57 -25.82 -12.23
CA TYR A 218 -5.70 -26.68 -11.44
C TYR A 218 -6.39 -27.06 -10.13
N ARG A 219 -6.26 -28.32 -9.74
CA ARG A 219 -6.70 -28.81 -8.43
C ARG A 219 -5.70 -29.77 -7.79
N SER A 220 -5.42 -29.51 -6.53
CA SER A 220 -4.68 -30.40 -5.64
C SER A 220 -5.50 -30.75 -4.39
N PRO A 221 -5.51 -32.03 -3.94
CA PRO A 221 -5.01 -33.21 -4.66
C PRO A 221 -5.77 -33.44 -5.98
N PRO A 222 -5.22 -34.26 -6.91
CA PRO A 222 -5.91 -34.65 -8.13
C PRO A 222 -7.28 -35.25 -7.81
N PRO A 223 -8.29 -35.01 -8.65
CA PRO A 223 -9.59 -35.63 -8.45
C PRO A 223 -9.50 -37.16 -8.64
N PRO A 224 -10.44 -37.94 -8.07
CA PRO A 224 -10.41 -39.39 -8.17
C PRO A 224 -10.44 -39.88 -9.64
N PRO A 225 -9.89 -41.08 -9.92
CA PRO A 225 -10.04 -41.73 -11.22
C PRO A 225 -11.52 -41.81 -11.63
N GLY A 226 -11.84 -41.40 -12.87
CA GLY A 226 -13.22 -41.36 -13.38
C GLY A 226 -13.89 -39.98 -13.36
N SER A 227 -13.16 -38.93 -12.97
CA SER A 227 -13.65 -37.55 -13.01
C SER A 227 -13.89 -37.04 -14.44
N PRO A 228 -14.75 -36.02 -14.64
CA PRO A 228 -15.09 -35.50 -15.96
C PRO A 228 -13.86 -35.13 -16.79
N ALA A 229 -13.93 -35.35 -18.10
CA ALA A 229 -12.88 -34.95 -19.03
C ALA A 229 -12.65 -33.43 -18.96
N GLY A 230 -11.39 -33.02 -18.76
CA GLY A 230 -11.00 -31.61 -18.59
C GLY A 230 -10.35 -31.27 -17.24
N TYR A 231 -10.29 -32.21 -16.30
CA TYR A 231 -9.65 -31.98 -15.00
C TYR A 231 -8.13 -32.16 -15.05
N THR A 232 -7.39 -31.11 -14.71
CA THR A 232 -5.94 -31.11 -14.49
C THR A 232 -5.64 -31.27 -13.00
N GLY A 233 -5.18 -32.46 -12.62
CA GLY A 233 -4.67 -32.74 -11.27
C GLY A 233 -3.21 -32.33 -11.10
N GLY A 234 -2.80 -32.00 -9.87
CA GLY A 234 -1.43 -31.62 -9.55
C GLY A 234 -0.83 -32.32 -8.33
N ALA A 235 0.38 -31.92 -7.93
CA ALA A 235 1.04 -32.44 -6.73
C ALA A 235 0.15 -32.28 -5.50
N VAL A 236 0.12 -33.27 -4.60
CA VAL A 236 -0.70 -33.23 -3.38
C VAL A 236 -0.19 -32.15 -2.44
N CYS A 237 -1.05 -31.18 -2.13
CA CYS A 237 -0.80 -30.08 -1.20
C CYS A 237 -1.65 -30.25 0.05
N ASP A 238 -1.10 -29.84 1.19
CA ASP A 238 -1.82 -29.72 2.45
C ASP A 238 -1.59 -28.30 3.01
N PRO A 239 -2.63 -27.45 3.08
CA PRO A 239 -4.02 -27.71 2.71
C PRO A 239 -4.24 -27.89 1.19
N PRO A 240 -5.34 -28.52 0.77
CA PRO A 240 -5.70 -28.64 -0.65
C PRO A 240 -5.84 -27.27 -1.32
N ILE A 241 -5.27 -27.11 -2.51
CA ILE A 241 -5.31 -25.87 -3.27
C ILE A 241 -6.04 -26.01 -4.62
N SER A 242 -6.51 -24.88 -5.14
CA SER A 242 -7.07 -24.72 -6.49
C SER A 242 -6.55 -23.44 -7.14
N MET A 243 -6.42 -23.45 -8.47
CA MET A 243 -6.16 -22.24 -9.26
C MET A 243 -7.32 -21.96 -10.19
N PHE A 244 -7.79 -20.72 -10.18
CA PHE A 244 -8.84 -20.24 -11.08
C PHE A 244 -8.26 -19.26 -12.10
N GLU A 245 -8.57 -19.47 -13.37
CA GLU A 245 -8.28 -18.53 -14.44
C GLU A 245 -9.49 -17.61 -14.64
N VAL A 246 -9.31 -16.33 -14.33
CA VAL A 246 -10.34 -15.29 -14.35
C VAL A 246 -10.00 -14.24 -15.40
N ASP A 247 -10.85 -14.11 -16.41
CA ASP A 247 -10.71 -13.10 -17.46
C ASP A 247 -11.21 -11.73 -16.95
N GLY A 248 -10.33 -10.72 -16.92
CA GLY A 248 -10.67 -9.37 -16.48
C GLY A 248 -11.77 -8.68 -17.27
N LYS A 249 -11.94 -9.03 -18.56
CA LYS A 249 -13.02 -8.51 -19.41
C LYS A 249 -14.37 -9.15 -19.05
N LYS A 250 -14.39 -10.43 -18.69
CA LYS A 250 -15.62 -11.17 -18.34
C LYS A 250 -16.05 -10.90 -16.90
N ALA A 251 -15.09 -10.84 -15.96
CA ALA A 251 -15.33 -10.69 -14.53
C ALA A 251 -14.86 -9.33 -13.99
N LYS A 252 -15.18 -8.25 -14.71
CA LYS A 252 -14.66 -6.89 -14.49
C LYS A 252 -14.72 -6.43 -13.03
N VAL A 253 -15.88 -6.55 -12.39
CA VAL A 253 -16.09 -6.11 -11.00
C VAL A 253 -15.21 -6.89 -10.02
N TYR A 254 -15.09 -8.21 -10.21
CA TYR A 254 -14.25 -9.05 -9.36
C TYR A 254 -12.77 -8.66 -9.50
N CYS A 255 -12.29 -8.49 -10.73
CA CYS A 255 -10.90 -8.13 -10.99
C CYS A 255 -10.56 -6.71 -10.53
N GLN A 256 -11.48 -5.75 -10.64
CA GLN A 256 -11.31 -4.41 -10.07
C GLN A 256 -11.21 -4.47 -8.54
N ASN A 257 -12.09 -5.23 -7.88
CA ASN A 257 -12.01 -5.44 -6.44
C ASN A 257 -10.68 -6.10 -6.02
N LEU A 258 -10.22 -7.10 -6.78
CA LEU A 258 -8.92 -7.75 -6.58
C LEU A 258 -7.76 -6.76 -6.72
N CYS A 259 -7.80 -5.89 -7.73
CA CYS A 259 -6.78 -4.87 -7.92
C CYS A 259 -6.74 -3.85 -6.78
N LEU A 260 -7.91 -3.40 -6.30
CA LEU A 260 -8.00 -2.49 -5.14
C LEU A 260 -7.47 -3.15 -3.87
N LEU A 261 -7.83 -4.42 -3.62
CA LEU A 261 -7.32 -5.20 -2.49
C LEU A 261 -5.79 -5.35 -2.60
N SER A 262 -5.30 -5.73 -3.77
CA SER A 262 -3.88 -5.93 -4.03
C SER A 262 -3.06 -4.66 -3.84
N LYS A 263 -3.60 -3.51 -4.25
CA LYS A 263 -2.93 -2.21 -4.12
C LYS A 263 -2.69 -1.79 -2.66
N LEU A 264 -3.45 -2.33 -1.70
CA LEU A 264 -3.17 -2.12 -0.26
C LEU A 264 -1.84 -2.73 0.18
N PHE A 265 -1.31 -3.69 -0.60
CA PHE A 265 -0.11 -4.47 -0.26
C PHE A 265 0.99 -4.40 -1.35
N LEU A 266 0.77 -3.63 -2.42
CA LEU A 266 1.76 -3.37 -3.47
C LEU A 266 1.99 -1.85 -3.63
N ASP A 267 3.24 -1.40 -3.52
CA ASP A 267 3.59 0.03 -3.66
C ASP A 267 3.32 0.50 -5.11
N HIS A 268 3.89 -0.20 -6.09
CA HIS A 268 3.96 0.25 -7.48
C HIS A 268 2.91 -0.36 -8.43
N LYS A 269 1.76 -0.79 -7.92
CA LYS A 269 0.65 -1.22 -8.80
C LYS A 269 -0.04 0.00 -9.41
N THR A 270 0.01 0.12 -10.74
CA THR A 270 -0.42 1.32 -11.48
C THR A 270 -1.80 1.18 -12.11
N LEU A 271 -2.18 -0.03 -12.55
CA LEU A 271 -3.48 -0.31 -13.17
C LEU A 271 -4.40 -1.07 -12.21
N TYR A 272 -5.58 -0.50 -11.95
CA TYR A 272 -6.57 -1.05 -11.03
C TYR A 272 -8.03 -0.95 -11.50
N TYR A 273 -8.35 -0.05 -12.44
CA TYR A 273 -9.69 0.04 -13.05
C TYR A 273 -9.77 -0.61 -14.43
N ASP A 274 -8.74 -0.43 -15.25
CA ASP A 274 -8.64 -1.08 -16.55
C ASP A 274 -8.07 -2.50 -16.38
N VAL A 275 -8.97 -3.47 -16.32
CA VAL A 275 -8.66 -4.89 -16.08
C VAL A 275 -8.88 -5.74 -17.32
N ASP A 276 -9.51 -5.19 -18.36
CA ASP A 276 -9.87 -5.89 -19.59
C ASP A 276 -8.66 -6.52 -20.30
N PRO A 277 -7.46 -5.90 -20.31
CA PRO A 277 -6.26 -6.47 -20.93
C PRO A 277 -5.64 -7.65 -20.16
N PHE A 278 -6.13 -7.99 -18.96
CA PHE A 278 -5.47 -8.93 -18.05
C PHE A 278 -6.24 -10.24 -17.86
N MET A 279 -5.47 -11.31 -17.70
CA MET A 279 -5.89 -12.56 -17.08
C MET A 279 -5.42 -12.57 -15.63
N PHE A 280 -6.23 -13.12 -14.74
CA PHE A 280 -5.93 -13.25 -13.32
C PHE A 280 -5.96 -14.73 -12.95
N TYR A 281 -4.90 -15.19 -12.30
CA TYR A 281 -4.74 -16.56 -11.82
C TYR A 281 -4.84 -16.53 -10.30
N VAL A 282 -5.99 -16.93 -9.77
CA VAL A 282 -6.34 -16.80 -8.36
C VAL A 282 -6.14 -18.14 -7.66
N MET A 283 -5.18 -18.19 -6.73
CA MET A 283 -4.90 -19.35 -5.91
C MET A 283 -5.80 -19.34 -4.67
N CYS A 284 -6.42 -20.48 -4.38
CA CYS A 284 -7.27 -20.67 -3.22
C CYS A 284 -6.87 -21.90 -2.42
N GLU A 285 -6.91 -21.81 -1.09
CA GLU A 285 -7.12 -22.98 -0.22
C GLU A 285 -8.57 -23.45 -0.35
N ARG A 286 -8.81 -24.76 -0.22
CA ARG A 286 -10.15 -25.34 -0.31
C ARG A 286 -10.50 -26.10 0.95
N ASP A 287 -11.68 -25.82 1.49
CA ASP A 287 -12.29 -26.57 2.59
C ASP A 287 -13.79 -26.86 2.32
N SER A 288 -14.53 -27.31 3.34
CA SER A 288 -15.97 -27.60 3.23
C SER A 288 -16.86 -26.36 3.02
N SER A 289 -16.34 -25.18 3.33
CA SER A 289 -17.03 -23.89 3.25
C SER A 289 -16.83 -23.22 1.89
N GLY A 290 -15.80 -23.59 1.13
CA GLY A 290 -15.57 -23.13 -0.24
C GLY A 290 -14.10 -22.94 -0.58
N TYR A 291 -13.82 -21.91 -1.37
CA TYR A 291 -12.48 -21.59 -1.86
C TYR A 291 -12.04 -20.25 -1.30
N HIS A 292 -10.95 -20.27 -0.54
CA HIS A 292 -10.41 -19.15 0.21
C HIS A 292 -9.19 -18.63 -0.52
N MET A 293 -9.31 -17.48 -1.18
CA MET A 293 -8.18 -16.91 -1.92
C MET A 293 -7.01 -16.63 -0.96
N VAL A 294 -5.83 -17.13 -1.32
CA VAL A 294 -4.57 -16.91 -0.59
C VAL A 294 -3.64 -15.96 -1.32
N GLY A 295 -3.75 -15.90 -2.64
CA GLY A 295 -2.90 -15.08 -3.49
C GLY A 295 -3.36 -15.12 -4.94
N TYR A 296 -2.73 -14.32 -5.76
CA TYR A 296 -2.95 -14.35 -7.19
C TYR A 296 -1.71 -13.85 -7.94
N PHE A 297 -1.69 -14.12 -9.24
CA PHE A 297 -0.92 -13.31 -10.16
C PHE A 297 -1.76 -12.87 -11.36
N SER A 298 -1.39 -11.74 -11.96
CA SER A 298 -1.99 -11.26 -13.21
C SER A 298 -1.00 -11.33 -14.36
N LYS A 299 -1.52 -11.54 -15.57
CA LYS A 299 -0.77 -11.61 -16.81
C LYS A 299 -1.49 -10.80 -17.88
N GLU A 300 -0.77 -10.00 -18.65
CA GLU A 300 -1.34 -9.35 -19.83
C GLU A 300 -1.67 -10.38 -20.90
N LYS A 301 -2.84 -10.23 -21.53
CA LYS A 301 -3.26 -11.12 -22.64
C LYS A 301 -2.34 -11.01 -23.85
N SER A 302 -1.89 -9.79 -24.12
CA SER A 302 -1.00 -9.47 -25.23
C SER A 302 0.12 -8.55 -24.72
N CYS A 303 1.25 -9.14 -24.36
CA CYS A 303 2.43 -8.39 -23.93
C CYS A 303 3.50 -8.45 -25.04
N ALA A 304 3.91 -7.29 -25.57
CA ALA A 304 4.94 -7.22 -26.63
C ALA A 304 6.32 -7.73 -26.17
N GLU A 305 6.57 -7.68 -24.86
CA GLU A 305 7.82 -8.12 -24.22
C GLU A 305 7.71 -9.54 -23.65
N GLU A 306 6.59 -10.23 -23.91
CA GLU A 306 6.32 -11.62 -23.53
C GLU A 306 6.42 -11.90 -22.03
N TYR A 307 6.22 -10.89 -21.18
CA TYR A 307 6.16 -11.11 -19.74
C TYR A 307 5.03 -12.08 -19.39
N ASN A 308 5.40 -13.18 -18.72
CA ASN A 308 4.43 -14.16 -18.21
C ASN A 308 3.78 -13.71 -16.89
N LEU A 309 4.24 -12.59 -16.31
CA LEU A 309 3.82 -12.06 -15.03
C LEU A 309 3.81 -10.53 -15.05
N ALA A 310 2.69 -9.93 -14.62
CA ALA A 310 2.56 -8.49 -14.43
C ALA A 310 2.60 -8.10 -12.94
N CYS A 311 1.75 -8.72 -12.11
CA CYS A 311 1.74 -8.55 -10.66
C CYS A 311 1.55 -9.90 -10.00
N ILE A 312 2.21 -10.12 -8.86
CA ILE A 312 2.00 -11.28 -7.99
C ILE A 312 1.79 -10.79 -6.56
N LEU A 313 0.89 -11.43 -5.84
CA LEU A 313 0.66 -11.15 -4.43
C LEU A 313 0.19 -12.42 -3.72
N THR A 314 0.86 -12.75 -2.61
CA THR A 314 0.31 -13.59 -1.56
C THR A 314 -0.21 -12.66 -0.45
N LEU A 315 -1.47 -12.83 -0.06
CA LEU A 315 -2.09 -12.01 0.99
C LEU A 315 -1.28 -12.11 2.29
N PRO A 316 -1.12 -11.03 3.07
CA PRO A 316 -0.23 -11.02 4.25
C PRO A 316 -0.45 -12.19 5.22
N ALA A 317 -1.69 -12.56 5.51
CA ALA A 317 -2.04 -13.67 6.40
C ALA A 317 -1.54 -15.06 5.93
N TYR A 318 -1.19 -15.20 4.65
CA TYR A 318 -0.73 -16.43 4.02
C TYR A 318 0.75 -16.37 3.60
N GLN A 319 1.45 -15.26 3.81
CA GLN A 319 2.87 -15.15 3.45
C GLN A 319 3.76 -16.10 4.26
N ARG A 320 4.93 -16.44 3.70
CA ARG A 320 5.97 -17.31 4.31
C ARG A 320 5.50 -18.74 4.60
N LYS A 321 4.51 -19.23 3.84
CA LYS A 321 3.98 -20.60 3.93
C LYS A 321 4.20 -21.45 2.67
N GLY A 322 4.85 -20.89 1.64
CA GLY A 322 5.18 -21.61 0.40
C GLY A 322 4.12 -21.55 -0.71
N TYR A 323 3.10 -20.70 -0.59
CA TYR A 323 2.13 -20.38 -1.66
C TYR A 323 2.74 -19.52 -2.77
#